data_AF-A0A498K9B5-F1
#
_entry.id   AF-A0A498K9B5-F1
#
_cell.length_a   1.000
_cell.length_b   1.000
_cell.length_c   1.000
_cell.angle_alpha   90.00
_cell.angle_beta   90.00
_cell.angle_gamma   90.00
#
_symmetry.space_group_name_H-M   'P 1'
#
loop_
_entity.id
_entity.type
_entity.pdbx_description
1 polymer ?
#
loop_
_entity_poly.entity_id
_entity_poly.type
_entity_poly.pdbx_seq_one_letter_code
_entity_poly.pdbx_strand_id
1 'polypeptide(L)'
;MFSGRHNLQQDENGAVFIDRDGKQFRHILNWLRDGKVPTLLEDSVYEELLREAEYYQLVGLMDGVQDVLNKNKGEEDKPCPDLTRAGVIDKYLKNLQGLDLSGLDLSCLDLSGMDFTYAYVRNTIFSDANFSDAKFTGAYAEGAIFDNAELNVMQILLELLLWVLVFKVQIYVGQV
;
A
#
# COMPACT_ATOMS: atom_id res chain seq x y z
N MET A 1 26.66 -7.18 24.68
CA MET A 1 28.00 -7.41 24.10
C MET A 1 29.08 -6.45 24.65
N PHE A 2 29.03 -5.14 24.39
CA PHE A 2 30.12 -4.19 24.72
C PHE A 2 30.10 -3.55 26.13
N SER A 3 29.29 -4.08 27.05
CA SER A 3 29.13 -3.57 28.42
C SER A 3 30.36 -3.78 29.35
N GLY A 4 31.47 -4.34 28.84
CA GLY A 4 32.61 -4.79 29.65
C GLY A 4 32.40 -6.10 30.42
N ARG A 5 31.16 -6.62 30.46
CA ARG A 5 30.80 -7.87 31.16
C ARG A 5 31.06 -9.16 30.36
N HIS A 6 31.40 -9.05 29.08
CA HIS A 6 31.63 -10.18 28.19
C HIS A 6 33.07 -10.14 27.71
N ASN A 7 33.73 -11.31 27.68
CA ASN A 7 35.10 -11.41 27.23
C ASN A 7 35.13 -11.43 25.70
N LEU A 8 35.51 -10.32 25.09
CA LEU A 8 35.55 -10.15 23.63
C LEU A 8 36.99 -10.26 23.15
N GLN A 9 37.25 -11.12 22.17
CA GLN A 9 38.55 -11.18 21.51
C GLN A 9 38.68 -10.00 20.55
N GLN A 10 39.79 -9.27 20.67
CA GLN A 10 40.15 -8.15 19.82
C GLN A 10 41.41 -8.47 19.02
N ASP A 11 41.48 -7.96 17.80
CA ASP A 11 42.70 -8.01 16.99
C ASP A 11 43.70 -6.91 17.41
N GLU A 12 44.84 -6.84 16.70
CA GLU A 12 45.90 -5.85 16.95
C GLU A 12 45.45 -4.39 16.79
N ASN A 13 44.33 -4.16 16.09
CA ASN A 13 43.74 -2.84 15.87
C ASN A 13 42.60 -2.52 16.86
N GLY A 14 42.29 -3.43 17.79
CA GLY A 14 41.18 -3.29 18.73
C GLY A 14 39.81 -3.61 18.13
N ALA A 15 39.75 -4.18 16.93
CA ALA A 15 38.50 -4.59 16.32
C ALA A 15 38.00 -5.89 16.96
N VAL A 16 36.69 -5.96 17.22
CA VAL A 16 36.04 -7.15 17.77
C VAL A 16 35.48 -7.99 16.62
N PHE A 17 35.85 -9.27 16.59
CA PHE A 17 35.28 -10.21 15.64
C PHE A 17 33.89 -10.68 16.08
N ILE A 18 32.94 -10.66 15.16
CA ILE A 18 31.59 -11.18 15.35
C ILE A 18 31.32 -12.20 14.24
N ASP A 19 31.07 -13.45 14.62
CA ASP A 19 30.80 -14.56 13.70
C ASP A 19 29.33 -14.53 13.21
N ARG A 20 28.98 -13.48 12.46
CA ARG A 20 27.64 -13.24 11.91
C ARG A 20 27.72 -12.59 10.52
N ASP A 21 26.61 -12.62 9.80
CA ASP A 21 26.51 -11.94 8.51
C ASP A 21 26.52 -10.42 8.68
N GLY A 22 27.54 -9.77 8.11
CA GLY A 22 27.72 -8.32 8.19
C GLY A 22 26.72 -7.51 7.34
N LYS A 23 25.97 -8.17 6.44
CA LYS A 23 25.09 -7.50 5.47
C LYS A 23 24.04 -6.59 6.13
N GLN A 24 23.40 -7.06 7.20
CA GLN A 24 22.36 -6.31 7.93
C GLN A 24 22.90 -5.51 9.12
N PHE A 25 24.18 -5.69 9.47
CA PHE A 25 24.79 -5.08 10.65
C PHE A 25 24.77 -3.54 10.61
N ARG A 26 24.77 -2.95 9.42
CA ARG A 26 24.60 -1.49 9.24
C ARG A 26 23.30 -0.98 9.85
N HIS A 27 22.20 -1.74 9.74
CA HIS A 27 20.91 -1.34 10.28
C HIS A 27 20.89 -1.42 11.81
N ILE A 28 21.55 -2.44 12.37
CA ILE A 28 21.79 -2.56 13.82
C ILE A 28 22.56 -1.34 14.34
N LEU A 29 23.66 -0.95 13.67
CA LEU A 29 24.45 0.20 14.07
C LEU A 29 23.68 1.52 13.97
N ASN A 30 22.89 1.71 12.91
CA ASN A 30 22.08 2.91 12.76
C ASN A 30 21.06 3.01 13.90
N TRP A 31 20.33 1.93 14.18
CA TRP A 31 19.37 1.91 15.28
C TRP A 31 20.04 2.15 16.65
N LEU A 32 21.21 1.57 16.90
CA LEU A 32 21.97 1.85 18.14
C LEU A 32 22.43 3.32 18.26
N ARG A 33 22.59 4.02 17.13
CA ARG A 33 23.06 5.41 17.10
C ARG A 33 21.92 6.42 17.30
N ASP A 34 20.80 6.23 16.61
CA ASP A 34 19.70 7.21 16.58
C ASP A 34 18.34 6.70 17.08
N GLY A 35 18.24 5.40 17.39
CA GLY A 35 17.02 4.75 17.86
C GLY A 35 15.95 4.54 16.78
N LYS A 36 16.25 4.83 15.51
CA LYS A 36 15.26 4.79 14.43
C LYS A 36 15.23 3.43 13.76
N VAL A 37 14.03 2.89 13.65
CA VAL A 37 13.77 1.67 12.89
C VAL A 37 13.83 2.01 11.40
N PRO A 38 14.51 1.22 10.55
CA PRO A 38 14.45 1.40 9.11
C PRO A 38 13.01 1.27 8.61
N THR A 39 12.56 2.16 7.72
CA THR A 39 11.17 2.17 7.21
C THR A 39 11.05 1.88 5.72
N LEU A 40 12.17 1.69 5.01
CA LEU A 40 12.22 1.52 3.55
C LEU A 40 13.09 0.30 3.18
N LEU A 41 12.81 -0.84 3.81
CA LEU A 41 13.47 -2.11 3.48
C LEU A 41 12.44 -3.08 2.88
N GLU A 42 12.93 -4.07 2.12
CA GLU A 42 12.11 -5.17 1.63
C GLU A 42 11.77 -6.12 2.80
N ASP A 43 10.62 -6.82 2.73
CA ASP A 43 10.19 -7.74 3.78
C ASP A 43 11.24 -8.83 4.08
N SER A 44 11.90 -9.34 3.03
CA SER A 44 13.01 -10.30 3.15
C SER A 44 14.16 -9.77 4.01
N VAL A 45 14.42 -8.45 3.94
CA VAL A 45 15.46 -7.77 4.69
C VAL A 45 15.03 -7.53 6.14
N TYR A 46 13.74 -7.26 6.38
CA TYR A 46 13.21 -7.18 7.74
C TYR A 46 13.28 -8.51 8.49
N GLU A 47 13.02 -9.62 7.81
CA GLU A 47 13.17 -10.97 8.38
C GLU A 47 14.63 -11.28 8.73
N GLU A 48 15.59 -10.91 7.87
CA GLU A 48 17.02 -11.02 8.19
C GLU A 48 17.40 -10.11 9.37
N LEU A 49 16.88 -8.87 9.41
CA LEU A 49 17.13 -7.91 10.47
C LEU A 49 16.56 -8.37 11.82
N LEU A 50 15.39 -9.01 11.83
CA LEU A 50 14.78 -9.59 13.03
C LEU A 50 15.67 -10.69 13.63
N ARG A 51 16.24 -11.57 12.80
CA ARG A 51 17.18 -12.61 13.28
C ARG A 51 18.43 -12.01 13.91
N GLU A 52 18.95 -10.93 13.34
CA GLU A 52 20.08 -10.22 13.95
C GLU A 52 19.66 -9.51 15.24
N ALA A 53 18.51 -8.82 15.25
CA ALA A 53 18.00 -8.15 16.44
C ALA A 53 17.75 -9.14 17.60
N GLU A 54 17.26 -10.34 17.31
CA GLU A 54 17.12 -11.44 18.27
C GLU A 54 18.49 -11.88 18.81
N TYR A 55 19.46 -12.11 17.93
CA TYR A 55 20.82 -12.51 18.31
C TYR A 55 21.50 -11.49 19.24
N TYR A 56 21.38 -10.19 18.92
CA TYR A 56 21.91 -9.11 19.75
C TYR A 56 21.00 -8.72 20.92
N GLN A 57 19.85 -9.38 21.07
CA GLN A 57 18.83 -9.14 22.11
C GLN A 57 18.32 -7.70 22.16
N LEU A 58 18.06 -7.11 20.99
CA LEU A 58 17.60 -5.73 20.84
C LEU A 58 16.07 -5.67 20.80
N VAL A 59 15.44 -5.87 21.95
CA VAL A 59 13.96 -5.95 22.08
C VAL A 59 13.26 -4.73 21.45
N GLY A 60 13.75 -3.51 21.72
CA GLY A 60 13.13 -2.30 21.14
C GLY A 60 13.25 -2.20 19.61
N LEU A 61 14.26 -2.83 19.00
CA LEU A 61 14.35 -2.93 17.55
C LEU A 61 13.42 -4.02 17.02
N MET A 62 13.31 -5.16 17.73
CA MET A 62 12.38 -6.23 17.37
C MET A 62 10.94 -5.73 17.37
N ASP A 63 10.51 -5.08 18.45
CA ASP A 63 9.17 -4.49 18.57
C ASP A 63 8.94 -3.46 17.47
N GLY A 64 9.91 -2.57 17.23
CA GLY A 64 9.81 -1.55 16.20
C GLY A 64 9.74 -2.11 14.78
N VAL A 65 10.49 -3.17 14.46
CA VAL A 65 10.41 -3.85 13.16
C VAL A 65 9.09 -4.62 13.03
N GLN A 66 8.66 -5.31 14.09
CA GLN A 66 7.39 -6.01 14.12
C GLN A 66 6.22 -5.03 13.98
N ASP A 67 6.29 -3.83 14.57
CA ASP A 67 5.30 -2.77 14.39
C ASP A 67 5.29 -2.24 12.95
N VAL A 68 6.44 -2.18 12.27
CA VAL A 68 6.49 -1.79 10.85
C VAL A 68 5.89 -2.90 9.98
N LEU A 69 6.22 -4.16 10.25
CA LEU A 69 5.65 -5.32 9.55
C LEU A 69 4.16 -5.50 9.86
N ASN A 70 3.73 -5.18 11.08
CA ASN A 70 2.35 -5.23 11.51
C ASN A 70 1.57 -4.00 11.05
N LYS A 71 2.19 -2.84 10.84
CA LYS A 71 1.55 -1.73 10.10
C LYS A 71 1.31 -2.12 8.64
N ASN A 72 2.18 -2.95 8.07
CA ASN A 72 1.98 -3.55 6.74
C ASN A 72 0.98 -4.72 6.74
N LYS A 73 0.61 -5.27 7.91
CA LYS A 73 -0.36 -6.38 8.10
C LYS A 73 -1.59 -5.99 8.93
N GLY A 74 -1.72 -4.72 9.30
CA GLY A 74 -2.60 -4.23 10.37
C GLY A 74 -3.84 -3.51 9.89
N GLU A 75 -4.14 -3.63 8.59
CA GLU A 75 -5.43 -3.31 8.00
C GLU A 75 -6.16 -4.61 7.58
N GLU A 76 -5.94 -5.72 8.31
CA GLU A 76 -6.52 -7.05 8.05
C GLU A 76 -7.65 -7.45 9.03
N ASP A 77 -8.68 -6.61 9.24
CA ASP A 77 -9.89 -7.06 9.98
C ASP A 77 -11.22 -6.48 9.44
N LYS A 78 -11.32 -6.36 8.11
CA LYS A 78 -12.60 -6.40 7.38
C LYS A 78 -12.45 -7.41 6.23
N PRO A 79 -13.41 -8.33 6.03
CA PRO A 79 -13.21 -9.45 5.12
C PRO A 79 -13.31 -9.02 3.67
N CYS A 80 -12.17 -8.78 3.02
CA CYS A 80 -12.00 -8.96 1.57
C CYS A 80 -10.58 -9.51 1.32
N PRO A 81 -10.43 -10.71 0.72
CA PRO A 81 -9.14 -11.31 0.49
C PRO A 81 -8.49 -10.77 -0.79
N ASP A 82 -7.16 -10.93 -0.83
CA ASP A 82 -6.25 -10.71 -1.95
C ASP A 82 -5.79 -9.26 -2.08
N LEU A 83 -4.47 -9.06 -2.17
CA LEU A 83 -3.83 -7.79 -2.46
C LEU A 83 -4.45 -7.26 -3.76
N THR A 84 -5.48 -6.41 -3.64
CA THR A 84 -6.17 -5.93 -4.82
C THR A 84 -5.14 -5.22 -5.68
N ARG A 85 -5.29 -5.35 -7.00
CA ARG A 85 -4.54 -4.56 -7.98
C ARG A 85 -4.45 -3.08 -7.59
N ALA A 86 -5.44 -2.60 -6.84
CA ALA A 86 -5.50 -1.33 -6.14
C ALA A 86 -4.34 -1.01 -5.19
N GLY A 87 -3.83 -1.94 -4.37
CA GLY A 87 -2.69 -1.63 -3.50
C GLY A 87 -1.41 -1.34 -4.30
N VAL A 88 -1.29 -1.96 -5.47
CA VAL A 88 -0.23 -1.66 -6.44
C VAL A 88 -0.51 -0.35 -7.20
N ILE A 89 -1.78 -0.02 -7.44
CA ILE A 89 -2.19 1.21 -8.14
C ILE A 89 -2.14 2.43 -7.20
N ASP A 90 -2.69 2.38 -6.00
CA ASP A 90 -2.72 3.44 -4.99
C ASP A 90 -1.31 3.95 -4.64
N LYS A 91 -0.35 3.03 -4.49
CA LYS A 91 1.03 3.37 -4.18
C LYS A 91 1.79 4.03 -5.34
N TYR A 92 1.40 3.81 -6.59
CA TYR A 92 2.18 4.22 -7.77
C TYR A 92 1.43 5.05 -8.83
N LEU A 93 0.11 5.22 -8.72
CA LEU A 93 -0.75 5.72 -9.79
C LEU A 93 -1.83 6.70 -9.30
N LYS A 94 -1.46 7.71 -8.48
CA LYS A 94 -2.34 8.87 -8.16
C LYS A 94 -2.85 9.64 -9.39
N ASN A 95 -2.41 9.28 -10.58
CA ASN A 95 -2.87 9.82 -11.85
C ASN A 95 -3.19 8.67 -12.81
N LEU A 96 -4.46 8.52 -13.15
CA LEU A 96 -4.96 7.51 -14.09
C LEU A 96 -5.36 8.15 -15.44
N GLN A 97 -4.91 9.38 -15.69
CA GLN A 97 -5.25 10.14 -16.88
C GLN A 97 -4.80 9.41 -18.15
N GLY A 98 -5.74 9.14 -19.05
CA GLY A 98 -5.48 8.50 -20.34
C GLY A 98 -5.10 7.01 -20.28
N LEU A 99 -5.15 6.37 -19.11
CA LEU A 99 -4.80 4.95 -18.97
C LEU A 99 -5.90 4.04 -19.49
N ASP A 100 -5.52 2.89 -20.04
CA ASP A 100 -6.44 1.81 -20.38
C ASP A 100 -6.56 0.83 -19.22
N LEU A 101 -7.72 0.85 -18.59
CA LEU A 101 -8.16 0.00 -17.48
C LEU A 101 -9.31 -0.92 -17.92
N SER A 102 -9.59 -1.00 -19.23
CA SER A 102 -10.74 -1.71 -19.75
C SER A 102 -10.71 -3.21 -19.39
N GLY A 103 -11.85 -3.75 -18.95
CA GLY A 103 -12.00 -5.16 -18.56
C GLY A 103 -11.41 -5.51 -17.20
N LEU A 104 -10.91 -4.54 -16.43
CA LEU A 104 -10.39 -4.79 -15.10
C LEU A 104 -11.52 -4.93 -14.07
N ASP A 105 -11.23 -5.69 -13.02
CA ASP A 105 -12.02 -5.71 -11.81
C ASP A 105 -11.36 -4.79 -10.78
N LEU A 106 -12.05 -3.68 -10.50
CA LEU A 106 -11.71 -2.58 -9.59
C LEU A 106 -12.83 -2.41 -8.54
N SER A 107 -13.52 -3.50 -8.22
CA SER A 107 -14.53 -3.53 -7.14
C SER A 107 -13.90 -3.35 -5.75
N CYS A 108 -14.70 -2.79 -4.82
CA CYS A 108 -14.33 -2.54 -3.42
C CYS A 108 -13.14 -1.59 -3.21
N LEU A 109 -12.73 -0.84 -4.24
CA LEU A 109 -11.54 0.02 -4.17
C LEU A 109 -11.85 1.42 -3.66
N ASP A 110 -10.95 1.96 -2.85
CA ASP A 110 -10.93 3.39 -2.59
C ASP A 110 -10.21 4.11 -3.74
N LEU A 111 -11.00 4.70 -4.64
CA LEU A 111 -10.57 5.49 -5.79
C LEU A 111 -10.87 6.97 -5.56
N SER A 112 -11.04 7.38 -4.30
CA SER A 112 -11.34 8.76 -3.95
C SER A 112 -10.22 9.71 -4.35
N GLY A 113 -10.59 10.88 -4.87
CA GLY A 113 -9.66 11.92 -5.31
C GLY A 113 -8.80 11.57 -6.54
N MET A 114 -8.97 10.39 -7.16
CA MET A 114 -8.18 9.98 -8.31
C MET A 114 -8.60 10.70 -9.60
N ASP A 115 -7.65 10.91 -10.51
CA ASP A 115 -7.90 11.54 -11.81
C ASP A 115 -7.96 10.48 -12.93
N PHE A 116 -9.17 10.19 -13.41
CA PHE A 116 -9.47 9.31 -14.56
C PHE A 116 -9.73 10.10 -15.85
N THR A 117 -9.30 11.37 -15.94
CA THR A 117 -9.53 12.19 -17.14
C THR A 117 -9.02 11.48 -18.39
N TYR A 118 -9.86 11.34 -19.43
CA TYR A 118 -9.56 10.59 -20.66
C TYR A 118 -9.19 9.10 -20.50
N ALA A 119 -9.41 8.49 -19.33
CA ALA A 119 -9.12 7.06 -19.12
C ALA A 119 -10.09 6.16 -19.91
N TYR A 120 -9.62 5.00 -20.35
CA TYR A 120 -10.46 3.96 -20.94
C TYR A 120 -10.82 2.94 -19.86
N VAL A 121 -12.08 2.91 -19.45
CA VAL A 121 -12.57 2.01 -18.38
C VAL A 121 -13.73 1.14 -18.89
N ARG A 122 -13.68 0.73 -20.16
CA ARG A 122 -14.77 -0.03 -20.79
C ARG A 122 -14.88 -1.43 -20.19
N ASN A 123 -16.09 -1.94 -19.99
CA ASN A 123 -16.32 -3.26 -19.37
C ASN A 123 -15.59 -3.47 -18.03
N THR A 124 -15.31 -2.40 -17.29
CA THR A 124 -14.60 -2.45 -16.00
C THR A 124 -15.60 -2.60 -14.87
N ILE A 125 -15.28 -3.40 -13.86
CA ILE A 125 -16.15 -3.64 -12.71
C ILE A 125 -15.70 -2.71 -11.58
N PHE A 126 -16.58 -1.84 -11.10
CA PHE A 126 -16.34 -0.90 -10.01
C PHE A 126 -17.36 -1.05 -8.88
N SER A 127 -17.93 -2.26 -8.73
CA SER A 127 -18.93 -2.53 -7.70
C SER A 127 -18.37 -2.25 -6.31
N ASP A 128 -19.14 -1.60 -5.44
CA ASP A 128 -18.72 -1.22 -4.07
C ASP A 128 -17.48 -0.32 -3.99
N ALA A 129 -17.04 0.31 -5.09
CA ALA A 129 -15.89 1.22 -5.08
C ALA A 129 -16.27 2.63 -4.61
N ASN A 130 -15.34 3.31 -3.94
CA ASN A 130 -15.48 4.71 -3.51
C ASN A 130 -14.86 5.65 -4.55
N PHE A 131 -15.67 6.57 -5.07
CA PHE A 131 -15.24 7.59 -6.05
C PHE A 131 -15.41 9.02 -5.54
N SER A 132 -15.46 9.20 -4.22
CA SER A 132 -15.55 10.51 -3.62
C SER A 132 -14.44 11.43 -4.16
N ASP A 133 -14.81 12.54 -4.77
CA ASP A 133 -13.88 13.53 -5.35
C ASP A 133 -13.02 13.03 -6.56
N ALA A 134 -13.33 11.87 -7.14
CA ALA A 134 -12.61 11.34 -8.30
C ALA A 134 -13.03 12.05 -9.61
N LYS A 135 -12.12 12.37 -10.52
CA LYS A 135 -12.42 13.07 -11.78
C LYS A 135 -12.56 12.11 -12.95
N PHE A 136 -13.64 12.21 -13.72
CA PHE A 136 -13.92 11.35 -14.88
C PHE A 136 -14.03 12.10 -16.21
N THR A 137 -13.55 13.34 -16.28
CA THR A 137 -13.74 14.21 -17.45
C THR A 137 -13.21 13.55 -18.73
N GLY A 138 -14.09 13.28 -19.69
CA GLY A 138 -13.72 12.64 -20.96
C GLY A 138 -13.30 11.16 -20.87
N ALA A 139 -13.53 10.48 -19.73
CA ALA A 139 -13.29 9.04 -19.61
C ALA A 139 -14.25 8.24 -20.52
N TYR A 140 -13.86 7.02 -20.90
CA TYR A 140 -14.67 6.11 -21.71
C TYR A 140 -15.11 4.91 -20.89
N ALA A 141 -16.29 4.96 -20.28
CA ALA A 141 -16.82 3.95 -19.36
C ALA A 141 -17.92 3.05 -19.96
N GLU A 142 -17.92 2.85 -21.27
CA GLU A 142 -18.93 2.01 -21.94
C GLU A 142 -18.92 0.57 -21.38
N GLY A 143 -20.07 0.11 -20.90
CA GLY A 143 -20.23 -1.23 -20.31
C GLY A 143 -19.60 -1.40 -18.92
N ALA A 144 -19.12 -0.33 -18.29
CA ALA A 144 -18.63 -0.39 -16.92
C ALA A 144 -19.77 -0.60 -15.91
N ILE A 145 -19.50 -1.35 -14.84
CA ILE A 145 -20.45 -1.71 -13.79
C ILE A 145 -20.12 -0.88 -12.53
N PHE A 146 -21.11 -0.19 -11.96
CA PHE A 146 -20.95 0.68 -10.79
C PHE A 146 -21.95 0.33 -9.67
N ASP A 147 -22.27 -0.95 -9.53
CA ASP A 147 -23.25 -1.39 -8.54
C ASP A 147 -22.80 -1.01 -7.12
N ASN A 148 -23.64 -0.30 -6.37
CA ASN A 148 -23.35 0.15 -5.01
C ASN A 148 -22.07 1.01 -4.86
N ALA A 149 -21.57 1.62 -5.94
CA ALA A 149 -20.43 2.52 -5.86
C ALA A 149 -20.80 3.85 -5.17
N GLU A 150 -19.93 4.34 -4.28
CA GLU A 150 -20.12 5.61 -3.57
C GLU A 150 -19.68 6.78 -4.46
N LEU A 151 -20.66 7.46 -5.07
CA LEU A 151 -20.46 8.66 -5.90
C LEU A 151 -21.01 9.88 -5.17
N ASN A 152 -20.21 10.93 -5.03
CA ASN A 152 -20.71 12.20 -4.48
C ASN A 152 -21.69 12.86 -5.48
N VAL A 153 -22.91 13.12 -5.02
CA VAL A 153 -24.07 13.62 -5.79
C VAL A 153 -23.77 14.92 -6.56
N MET A 154 -22.79 15.71 -6.11
CA MET A 154 -22.41 16.99 -6.73
C MET A 154 -21.67 16.83 -8.07
N GLN A 155 -21.16 15.63 -8.37
CA GLN A 155 -20.39 15.39 -9.60
C GLN A 155 -21.26 14.89 -10.76
N ILE A 156 -22.48 14.44 -10.46
CA ILE A 156 -23.43 13.89 -11.44
C ILE A 156 -24.16 15.00 -12.21
N LEU A 157 -24.12 16.24 -11.74
CA LEU A 157 -25.07 17.26 -12.16
C LEU A 157 -24.68 18.11 -13.38
N LEU A 158 -23.54 17.88 -14.04
CA LEU A 158 -23.23 18.57 -15.30
C LEU A 158 -22.87 17.67 -16.49
N GLU A 159 -22.37 16.44 -16.30
CA GLU A 159 -21.87 15.61 -17.41
C GLU A 159 -22.64 14.28 -17.64
N LEU A 160 -23.43 13.80 -16.67
CA LEU A 160 -24.09 12.49 -16.77
C LEU A 160 -25.49 12.48 -17.41
N LEU A 161 -26.13 13.63 -17.65
CA LEU A 161 -27.43 13.68 -18.33
C LEU A 161 -27.37 13.17 -19.77
N LEU A 162 -26.18 13.16 -20.39
CA LEU A 162 -25.96 12.55 -21.71
C LEU A 162 -25.58 11.06 -21.61
N TRP A 163 -24.95 10.62 -20.52
CA TRP A 163 -24.41 9.26 -20.38
C TRP A 163 -25.46 8.22 -19.95
N VAL A 164 -26.36 8.59 -19.04
CA VAL A 164 -27.45 7.70 -18.59
C VAL A 164 -28.41 7.40 -19.74
N LEU A 165 -28.61 8.36 -20.66
CA LEU A 165 -29.49 8.20 -21.83
C LEU A 165 -28.84 7.44 -22.99
N VAL A 166 -27.50 7.41 -23.10
CA VAL A 166 -26.81 6.83 -24.26
C VAL A 166 -26.18 5.46 -23.97
N PHE A 167 -25.77 5.16 -22.72
CA PHE A 167 -24.88 4.01 -22.47
C PHE A 167 -25.36 2.92 -21.49
N LYS A 168 -26.63 2.91 -21.05
CA LYS A 168 -27.16 1.86 -20.13
C LYS A 168 -26.23 1.61 -18.92
N VAL A 169 -25.70 2.65 -18.29
CA VAL A 169 -25.01 2.48 -17.02
C VAL A 169 -26.07 2.16 -15.97
N GLN A 170 -26.08 0.93 -15.46
CA GLN A 170 -26.96 0.52 -14.36
C GLN A 170 -26.37 1.06 -13.06
N ILE A 171 -26.89 2.19 -12.60
CA ILE A 171 -26.61 2.71 -11.26
C ILE A 171 -27.77 2.28 -10.37
N TYR A 172 -27.58 1.21 -9.59
CA TYR A 172 -28.51 0.86 -8.53
C TYR A 172 -28.14 1.67 -7.29
N VAL A 173 -28.81 2.80 -7.09
CA VAL A 173 -28.73 3.54 -5.82
C VAL A 173 -29.52 2.75 -4.79
N GLY A 174 -28.82 2.09 -3.86
CA GLY A 174 -29.44 1.42 -2.72
C GLY A 174 -30.28 2.42 -1.92
N GLN A 175 -31.55 2.10 -1.68
CA GLN A 175 -32.43 2.94 -0.88
C GLN A 175 -31.99 2.87 0.59
N VAL A 176 -31.78 4.05 1.20
CA VAL A 176 -31.62 4.23 2.66
C VAL A 176 -32.95 3.96 3.34
#